data_AF-A0A6I5P640-F1
#
_entry.id   AF-A0A6I5P640-F1
#
_cell.length_a   1.000
_cell.length_b   1.000
_cell.length_c   1.000
_cell.angle_alpha   90.00
_cell.angle_beta   90.00
_cell.angle_gamma   90.00
#
_symmetry.space_group_name_H-M   'P 1'
#
loop_
_entity.id
_entity.type
_entity.pdbx_description
1 polymer ?
#
loop_
_entity_poly.entity_id
_entity_poly.type
_entity_poly.pdbx_seq_one_letter_code
_entity_poly.pdbx_strand_id
1 'polypeptide(L)'
;MQRIELPQLTLVSGKGGVGKTTFSCAIALEQAQQAPQETVLLLSTDPAHSLGDVLLLPVDDEVRSHPDIANLKVRALDAERLLVKFKADYGAVLETLVERGSFVDNEDLSPVWDMDWPGLNELMGLLEIQRILRAGEADRIIVDMAPSGHTLNLFGLMDFLDTLLSSLRLFQDKHRYMLESLSGRYTADEADTFLDDMTADLATGRSQLQDVERTACWVVAIPEPLSLRETERFVEALTKLQIPVGGILVNRLTGSMPQRHQLEQFAQIELTPSLLGLPLQSTEPIGSTALQTLLAGLALTQTWQDQAIETQPVAWPSPLAPGLPDFITEGRRLVILGGKGGVGKTTVAAAIAWGQAQRHPHAAVRVMSIDPAHSLGDALETPLSNEAVAMTPNLSAQEVDADVVLEKFRDDYLWELAEMMSGDTGDDRLQIAYGPEAWRQIVAQALPGIDEMLSLITVMDLLEQDQEQLIVLDTAPTGHLLRFLEMPTALGDWLAWIFKLWIKYQDVVGRTELIGRLRGLRKQVMNAQKRLTDPAHTEFIGVVQNQSAIVAEATRLTDTLAEMSVPQHYIVHNRYTMGQDLPEAAFPRHDIVRLPDLPDSIHPLVQVEGAAKLLFAKSPALTR
;
A
#
# COMPACT_ATOMS: atom_id res chain seq x y z
N MET A 1 34.83 8.27 -5.50
CA MET A 1 33.46 8.21 -4.99
C MET A 1 33.04 9.61 -4.59
N GLN A 2 31.95 10.12 -5.16
CA GLN A 2 31.23 11.22 -4.51
C GLN A 2 30.73 10.68 -3.17
N ARG A 3 31.02 11.41 -2.09
CA ARG A 3 30.56 11.03 -0.75
C ARG A 3 29.08 11.34 -0.66
N ILE A 4 28.28 10.37 -0.21
CA ILE A 4 26.88 10.60 0.13
C ILE A 4 26.89 11.18 1.55
N GLU A 5 26.79 12.51 1.68
CA GLU A 5 26.57 13.13 2.98
C GLU A 5 25.09 12.96 3.35
N LEU A 6 24.84 12.16 4.38
CA LEU A 6 23.49 11.95 4.89
C LEU A 6 23.12 13.04 5.90
N PRO A 7 21.88 13.53 5.91
CA PRO A 7 21.40 14.44 6.94
C PRO A 7 21.06 13.66 8.24
N GLN A 8 20.43 14.31 9.22
CA GLN A 8 20.11 13.66 10.51
C GLN A 8 19.14 12.49 10.33
N LEU A 9 18.11 12.67 9.51
CA LEU A 9 17.12 11.67 9.14
C LEU A 9 17.22 11.35 7.65
N THR A 10 17.54 10.09 7.33
CA THR A 10 17.54 9.59 5.96
C THR A 10 16.43 8.57 5.80
N LEU A 11 15.48 8.84 4.91
CA LEU A 11 14.44 7.90 4.53
C LEU A 11 14.87 7.17 3.25
N VAL A 12 14.70 5.86 3.19
CA VAL A 12 14.94 5.08 1.96
C VAL A 12 13.63 4.42 1.55
N SER A 13 13.13 4.76 0.37
CA SER A 13 11.85 4.27 -0.14
C SER A 13 11.91 3.95 -1.64
N GLY A 14 10.82 3.42 -2.19
CA GLY A 14 10.74 2.88 -3.55
C GLY A 14 9.97 1.57 -3.64
N LYS A 15 9.81 1.05 -4.85
CA LYS A 15 8.99 -0.14 -5.14
C LYS A 15 9.44 -1.38 -4.36
N GLY A 16 8.53 -2.31 -4.10
CA GLY A 16 8.87 -3.64 -3.54
C GLY A 16 9.90 -4.38 -4.39
N GLY A 17 10.96 -4.92 -3.76
CA GLY A 17 11.95 -5.77 -4.43
C GLY A 17 13.03 -5.07 -5.26
N VAL A 18 13.13 -3.74 -5.24
CA VAL A 18 14.16 -2.95 -5.96
C VAL A 18 15.52 -2.88 -5.25
N GLY A 19 15.61 -3.35 -4.00
CA GLY A 19 16.86 -3.34 -3.21
C GLY A 19 16.96 -2.23 -2.16
N LYS A 20 15.83 -1.70 -1.66
CA LYS A 20 15.79 -0.70 -0.58
C LYS A 20 16.59 -1.12 0.65
N THR A 21 16.23 -2.24 1.28
CA THR A 21 16.88 -2.74 2.49
C THR A 21 18.38 -2.91 2.31
N THR A 22 18.79 -3.46 1.16
CA THR A 22 20.20 -3.58 0.79
C THR A 22 20.90 -2.23 0.75
N PHE A 23 20.30 -1.23 0.09
CA PHE A 23 20.85 0.11 0.02
C PHE A 23 20.89 0.80 1.39
N SER A 24 19.79 0.73 2.17
CA SER A 24 19.68 1.24 3.55
C SER A 24 20.77 0.68 4.45
N CYS A 25 21.00 -0.64 4.42
CA CYS A 25 22.08 -1.29 5.17
C CYS A 25 23.46 -0.81 4.71
N ALA A 26 23.66 -0.71 3.40
CA ALA A 26 24.94 -0.30 2.84
C ALA A 26 25.32 1.12 3.25
N ILE A 27 24.42 2.10 3.07
CA ILE A 27 24.67 3.50 3.45
C ILE A 27 24.82 3.67 4.98
N ALA A 28 24.13 2.86 5.79
CA ALA A 28 24.29 2.87 7.24
C ALA A 28 25.67 2.38 7.69
N LEU A 29 26.17 1.31 7.07
CA LEU A 29 27.53 0.81 7.30
C LEU A 29 28.58 1.85 6.90
N GLU A 30 28.42 2.49 5.75
CA GLU A 30 29.34 3.53 5.28
C GLU A 30 29.35 4.75 6.21
N GLN A 31 28.18 5.27 6.59
CA GLN A 31 28.07 6.40 7.49
C GLN A 31 28.72 6.11 8.86
N ALA A 32 28.44 4.93 9.42
CA ALA A 32 29.01 4.54 10.71
C ALA A 32 30.55 4.41 10.67
N GLN A 33 31.12 3.97 9.55
CA GLN A 33 32.57 3.91 9.36
C GLN A 33 33.20 5.28 9.14
N GLN A 34 32.52 6.17 8.42
CA GLN A 34 33.04 7.50 8.10
C GLN A 34 32.96 8.46 9.29
N ALA A 35 31.96 8.28 10.17
CA ALA A 35 31.79 9.07 11.38
C ALA A 35 31.75 8.18 12.63
N PRO A 36 32.90 7.61 13.09
CA PRO A 36 32.95 6.74 14.27
C PRO A 36 32.48 7.40 15.57
N GLN A 37 32.49 8.73 15.62
CA GLN A 37 31.98 9.53 16.75
C GLN A 37 30.46 9.73 16.75
N GLU A 38 29.78 9.49 15.62
CA GLU A 38 28.32 9.61 15.50
C GLU A 38 27.68 8.23 15.71
N THR A 39 26.60 8.19 16.49
CA THR A 39 25.75 7.01 16.60
C THR A 39 24.79 6.96 15.41
N VAL A 40 24.87 5.88 14.65
CA VAL A 40 23.96 5.60 13.52
C VAL A 40 22.92 4.58 13.97
N LEU A 41 21.64 4.91 13.81
CA LEU A 41 20.52 4.01 14.06
C LEU A 41 19.83 3.66 12.75
N LEU A 42 19.88 2.39 12.37
CA LEU A 42 19.17 1.83 11.23
C LEU A 42 17.85 1.22 11.71
N LEU A 43 16.74 1.80 11.24
CA LEU A 43 15.37 1.36 11.53
C LEU A 43 14.77 0.66 10.32
N SER A 44 14.00 -0.40 10.54
CA SER A 44 13.09 -0.96 9.53
C SER A 44 11.66 -0.76 9.96
N THR A 45 10.82 -0.28 9.04
CA THR A 45 9.35 -0.29 9.20
C THR A 45 8.69 -1.46 8.45
N ASP A 46 9.48 -2.31 7.79
CA ASP A 46 8.99 -3.49 7.08
C ASP A 46 8.84 -4.68 8.06
N PRO A 47 7.62 -5.23 8.25
CA PRO A 47 7.42 -6.38 9.13
C PRO A 47 8.11 -7.67 8.64
N ALA A 48 8.59 -7.72 7.39
CA ALA A 48 9.14 -8.94 6.80
C ALA A 48 10.58 -9.33 7.26
N HIS A 49 11.13 -8.69 8.31
CA HIS A 49 12.48 -8.96 8.87
C HIS A 49 13.65 -8.96 7.87
N SER A 50 13.49 -8.36 6.68
CA SER A 50 14.49 -8.34 5.59
C SER A 50 15.86 -7.80 6.02
N LEU A 51 15.87 -6.92 7.02
CA LEU A 51 17.07 -6.26 7.50
C LEU A 51 18.02 -7.23 8.23
N GLY A 52 17.46 -8.18 9.00
CA GLY A 52 18.26 -9.19 9.69
C GLY A 52 18.94 -10.16 8.74
N ASP A 53 18.26 -10.53 7.65
CA ASP A 53 18.81 -11.40 6.61
C ASP A 53 19.97 -10.71 5.88
N VAL A 54 19.81 -9.44 5.50
CA VAL A 54 20.85 -8.66 4.79
C VAL A 54 22.09 -8.43 5.67
N LEU A 55 21.91 -8.16 6.97
CA LEU A 55 23.02 -7.93 7.89
C LEU A 55 23.59 -9.20 8.51
N LEU A 56 22.96 -10.37 8.28
CA LEU A 56 23.29 -11.64 8.95
C LEU A 56 23.27 -11.55 10.48
N LEU A 57 22.31 -10.80 11.03
CA LEU A 57 22.14 -10.65 12.47
C LEU A 57 20.65 -10.63 12.86
N PRO A 58 20.29 -11.16 14.05
CA PRO A 58 18.90 -11.13 14.51
C PRO A 58 18.45 -9.70 14.84
N VAL A 59 17.43 -9.22 14.13
CA VAL A 59 16.83 -7.90 14.30
C VAL A 59 15.38 -8.04 14.78
N ASP A 60 15.07 -7.39 15.89
CA ASP A 60 13.75 -7.29 16.50
C ASP A 60 13.47 -5.85 16.97
N ASP A 61 12.42 -5.66 17.75
CA ASP A 61 12.01 -4.36 18.30
C ASP A 61 12.92 -3.86 19.44
N GLU A 62 14.00 -4.57 19.75
CA GLU A 62 15.04 -4.10 20.67
C GLU A 62 16.23 -3.51 19.89
N VAL A 63 16.79 -2.41 20.41
CA VAL A 63 17.98 -1.78 19.82
C VAL A 63 19.20 -2.66 20.04
N ARG A 64 19.84 -3.10 18.95
CA ARG A 64 21.03 -3.96 18.97
C ARG A 64 22.20 -3.30 18.26
N SER A 65 23.41 -3.42 18.82
CA SER A 65 24.63 -2.98 18.15
C SER A 65 25.07 -3.98 17.07
N HIS A 66 25.56 -3.46 15.95
CA HIS A 66 26.21 -4.27 14.92
C HIS A 66 27.51 -4.88 15.48
N PRO A 67 27.81 -6.18 15.24
CA PRO A 67 28.95 -6.86 15.86
C PRO A 67 30.31 -6.23 15.50
N ASP A 68 30.47 -5.83 14.25
CA ASP A 68 31.75 -5.29 13.75
C ASP A 68 31.86 -3.76 13.78
N ILE A 69 30.76 -3.05 14.06
CA ILE A 69 30.68 -1.58 13.98
C ILE A 69 29.92 -1.06 15.19
N ALA A 70 30.66 -0.71 16.25
CA ALA A 70 30.09 -0.42 17.56
C ALA A 70 29.11 0.76 17.59
N ASN A 71 29.30 1.75 16.71
CA ASN A 71 28.44 2.94 16.61
C ASN A 71 27.24 2.75 15.66
N LEU A 72 27.11 1.58 15.01
CA LEU A 72 25.92 1.22 14.24
C LEU A 72 24.97 0.40 15.13
N LYS A 73 23.75 0.90 15.28
CA LYS A 73 22.65 0.24 15.97
C LYS A 73 21.53 -0.08 14.99
N VAL A 74 20.77 -1.13 15.28
CA VAL A 74 19.73 -1.66 14.40
C VAL A 74 18.49 -2.01 15.22
N ARG A 75 17.30 -1.72 14.69
CA ARG A 75 16.00 -2.09 15.27
C ARG A 75 14.95 -2.25 14.17
N ALA A 76 14.07 -3.26 14.28
CA ALA A 76 12.88 -3.38 13.45
C ALA A 76 11.66 -2.98 14.29
N LEU A 77 10.91 -1.97 13.85
CA LEU A 77 9.78 -1.46 14.62
C LEU A 77 8.62 -2.47 14.60
N ASP A 78 8.10 -2.78 15.78
CA ASP A 78 6.88 -3.59 15.95
C ASP A 78 5.68 -2.65 16.16
N ALA A 79 4.93 -2.45 15.09
CA ALA A 79 3.76 -1.57 15.08
C ALA A 79 2.66 -2.01 16.05
N GLU A 80 2.45 -3.32 16.23
CA GLU A 80 1.42 -3.85 17.13
C GLU A 80 1.79 -3.54 18.58
N ARG A 81 3.05 -3.74 18.96
CA ARG A 81 3.55 -3.35 20.29
C ARG A 81 3.48 -1.85 20.52
N LEU A 82 3.86 -1.05 19.52
CA LEU A 82 3.77 0.41 19.61
C LEU A 82 2.32 0.87 19.80
N LEU A 83 1.37 0.24 19.11
CA LEU A 83 -0.05 0.52 19.29
C LEU A 83 -0.56 0.15 20.67
N VAL A 84 -0.21 -1.05 21.16
CA VAL A 84 -0.60 -1.48 22.52
C VAL A 84 -0.10 -0.49 23.56
N LYS A 85 1.14 -0.01 23.40
CA LYS A 85 1.70 1.04 24.25
C LYS A 85 0.93 2.37 24.11
N PHE A 86 0.64 2.81 22.89
CA PHE A 86 -0.13 4.04 22.64
C PHE A 86 -1.52 3.98 23.29
N LYS A 87 -2.24 2.85 23.15
CA LYS A 87 -3.54 2.63 23.80
C LYS A 87 -3.42 2.65 25.32
N ALA A 88 -2.36 2.07 25.88
CA ALA A 88 -2.12 2.08 27.33
C ALA A 88 -1.83 3.50 27.86
N ASP A 89 -1.08 4.30 27.10
CA ASP A 89 -0.68 5.65 27.49
C ASP A 89 -1.83 6.67 27.34
N TYR A 90 -2.67 6.56 26.30
CA TYR A 90 -3.65 7.59 25.93
C TYR A 90 -5.11 7.14 25.87
N GLY A 91 -5.40 5.85 26.01
CA GLY A 91 -6.75 5.29 25.83
C GLY A 91 -7.81 5.94 26.70
N ALA A 92 -7.53 6.12 28.00
CA ALA A 92 -8.48 6.72 28.94
C ALA A 92 -8.82 8.19 28.60
N VAL A 93 -7.85 8.95 28.10
CA VAL A 93 -8.04 10.35 27.71
C VAL A 93 -8.84 10.44 26.40
N LEU A 94 -8.55 9.56 25.43
CA LEU A 94 -9.29 9.46 24.18
C LEU A 94 -10.76 9.06 24.41
N GLU A 95 -11.02 8.10 25.30
CA GLU A 95 -12.37 7.74 25.73
C GLU A 95 -13.11 8.95 26.30
N THR A 96 -12.46 9.67 27.23
CA THR A 96 -13.01 10.88 27.84
C THR A 96 -13.37 11.96 26.80
N LEU A 97 -12.51 12.15 25.78
CA LEU A 97 -12.74 13.13 24.71
C LEU A 97 -13.95 12.76 23.84
N VAL A 98 -14.12 11.50 23.50
CA VAL A 98 -15.26 11.05 22.69
C VAL A 98 -16.56 11.06 23.48
N GLU A 99 -16.54 10.72 24.77
CA GLU A 99 -17.71 10.89 25.67
C GLU A 99 -18.20 12.34 25.69
N ARG A 100 -17.28 13.31 25.70
CA ARG A 100 -17.61 14.75 25.67
C ARG A 100 -18.27 15.19 24.36
N GLY A 101 -17.98 14.48 23.27
CA GLY A 101 -18.52 14.75 21.93
C GLY A 101 -19.90 14.16 21.66
N SER A 102 -20.27 13.07 22.33
CA SER A 102 -21.41 12.23 21.97
C SER A 102 -22.55 12.22 22.99
N PHE A 103 -23.78 11.98 22.55
CA PHE A 103 -24.90 11.57 23.42
C PHE A 103 -24.99 10.04 23.59
N VAL A 104 -23.96 9.31 23.12
CA VAL A 104 -23.90 7.84 23.13
C VAL A 104 -23.13 7.34 24.35
N ASP A 105 -23.65 6.30 25.01
CA ASP A 105 -23.04 5.70 26.20
C ASP A 105 -21.70 5.00 25.86
N ASN A 106 -20.77 4.97 26.82
CA ASN A 106 -19.42 4.41 26.71
C ASN A 106 -19.39 2.96 26.13
N GLU A 107 -20.33 2.10 26.53
CA GLU A 107 -20.41 0.71 26.05
C GLU A 107 -20.74 0.55 24.56
N ASP A 108 -21.24 1.58 23.87
CA ASP A 108 -21.61 1.50 22.45
C ASP A 108 -20.52 2.05 21.50
N LEU A 109 -19.49 2.69 22.04
CA LEU A 109 -18.36 3.27 21.29
C LEU A 109 -17.09 2.42 21.37
N SER A 110 -16.99 1.52 22.35
CA SER A 110 -15.89 0.53 22.46
C SER A 110 -15.58 -0.24 21.16
N PRO A 111 -16.55 -0.64 20.32
CA PRO A 111 -16.25 -1.33 19.06
C PRO A 111 -15.46 -0.49 18.06
N VAL A 112 -15.53 0.85 18.11
CA VAL A 112 -14.79 1.75 17.22
C VAL A 112 -13.31 1.81 17.60
N TRP A 113 -12.99 1.62 18.88
CA TRP A 113 -11.62 1.66 19.42
C TRP A 113 -10.88 0.33 19.31
N ASP A 114 -11.62 -0.76 19.32
CA ASP A 114 -11.11 -2.12 19.11
C ASP A 114 -10.93 -2.47 17.62
N MET A 115 -11.28 -1.56 16.70
CA MET A 115 -11.01 -1.77 15.28
C MET A 115 -9.50 -1.68 15.00
N ASP A 116 -8.96 -2.67 14.30
CA ASP A 116 -7.60 -2.64 13.76
C ASP A 116 -7.53 -1.61 12.63
N TRP A 117 -7.37 -0.33 12.96
CA TRP A 117 -7.34 0.77 11.99
C TRP A 117 -6.25 0.54 10.92
N PRO A 118 -6.60 0.48 9.63
CA PRO A 118 -5.61 0.50 8.55
C PRO A 118 -4.70 1.75 8.56
N GLY A 119 -3.43 1.60 8.17
CA GLY A 119 -2.43 2.68 8.22
C GLY A 119 -1.84 2.98 9.61
N LEU A 120 -2.39 2.35 10.66
CA LEU A 120 -1.93 2.54 12.03
C LEU A 120 -0.48 2.07 12.25
N ASN A 121 -0.03 1.07 11.49
CA ASN A 121 1.33 0.57 11.60
C ASN A 121 2.36 1.60 11.14
N GLU A 122 2.11 2.22 9.99
CA GLU A 122 2.92 3.30 9.44
C GLU A 122 2.91 4.50 10.39
N LEU A 123 1.75 4.85 10.93
CA LEU A 123 1.61 5.92 11.89
C LEU A 123 2.43 5.67 13.16
N MET A 124 2.31 4.48 13.77
CA MET A 124 3.07 4.12 14.95
C MET A 124 4.58 4.17 14.69
N GLY A 125 5.01 3.70 13.52
CA GLY A 125 6.40 3.81 13.09
C GLY A 125 6.89 5.26 13.01
N LEU A 126 6.09 6.15 12.44
CA LEU A 126 6.42 7.57 12.34
C LEU A 126 6.48 8.27 13.70
N LEU A 127 5.49 8.04 14.57
CA LEU A 127 5.49 8.61 15.93
C LEU A 127 6.73 8.15 16.72
N GLU A 128 7.13 6.89 16.56
CA GLU A 128 8.35 6.38 17.19
C GLU A 128 9.62 7.02 16.61
N ILE A 129 9.71 7.22 15.29
CA ILE A 129 10.84 7.95 14.66
C ILE A 129 10.93 9.38 15.22
N GLN A 130 9.81 10.09 15.33
CA GLN A 130 9.76 11.44 15.89
C GLN A 130 10.18 11.45 17.37
N ARG A 131 9.73 10.47 18.16
CA ARG A 131 10.14 10.30 19.55
C ARG A 131 11.65 10.12 19.69
N ILE A 132 12.26 9.27 18.85
CA ILE A 132 13.70 9.00 18.82
C ILE A 132 14.48 10.28 18.46
N LEU A 133 14.04 11.00 17.42
CA LEU A 133 14.66 12.27 17.00
C LEU A 133 14.63 13.31 18.12
N ARG A 134 13.48 13.49 18.78
CA ARG A 134 13.33 14.43 19.90
C ARG A 134 14.17 14.05 21.11
N ALA A 135 14.26 12.76 21.42
CA ALA A 135 15.06 12.26 22.52
C ALA A 135 16.58 12.34 22.26
N GLY A 136 16.99 12.53 21.00
CA GLY A 136 18.41 12.57 20.64
C GLY A 136 19.13 11.25 20.88
N GLU A 137 18.44 10.12 20.70
CA GLU A 137 18.99 8.78 20.97
C GLU A 137 20.07 8.35 19.96
N ALA A 138 20.10 8.98 18.79
CA ALA A 138 21.09 8.76 17.74
C ALA A 138 21.39 10.07 17.00
N ASP A 139 22.63 10.21 16.53
CA ASP A 139 23.07 11.36 15.74
C ASP A 139 22.57 11.28 14.29
N ARG A 140 22.46 10.05 13.77
CA ARG A 140 21.96 9.74 12.43
C ARG A 140 20.92 8.64 12.51
N ILE A 141 19.79 8.82 11.84
CA ILE A 141 18.73 7.82 11.72
C ILE A 141 18.53 7.52 10.25
N ILE A 142 18.63 6.25 9.88
CA ILE A 142 18.34 5.75 8.53
C ILE A 142 17.15 4.83 8.63
N VAL A 143 16.09 5.11 7.87
CA VAL A 143 14.84 4.36 7.92
C VAL A 143 14.65 3.63 6.60
N ASP A 144 14.70 2.30 6.65
CA ASP A 144 14.27 1.42 5.56
C ASP A 144 12.74 1.36 5.56
N MET A 145 12.13 2.13 4.67
CA MET A 145 10.67 2.27 4.62
C MET A 145 10.01 1.12 3.86
N ALA A 146 8.77 0.82 4.25
CA ALA A 146 7.83 0.04 3.45
C ALA A 146 7.71 0.60 2.01
N PRO A 147 7.23 -0.19 1.03
CA PRO A 147 7.15 0.24 -0.38
C PRO A 147 6.47 1.60 -0.61
N SER A 148 6.88 2.30 -1.68
CA SER A 148 6.46 3.64 -2.10
C SER A 148 4.96 3.95 -1.89
N GLY A 149 4.06 3.05 -2.29
CA GLY A 149 2.61 3.24 -2.12
C GLY A 149 2.16 3.42 -0.65
N HIS A 150 2.79 2.72 0.29
CA HIS A 150 2.48 2.86 1.73
C HIS A 150 3.17 4.10 2.34
N THR A 151 4.33 4.48 1.79
CA THR A 151 5.04 5.70 2.21
C THR A 151 4.26 6.98 1.86
N LEU A 152 3.49 6.98 0.76
CA LEU A 152 2.61 8.12 0.43
C LEU A 152 1.41 8.22 1.37
N ASN A 153 0.85 7.07 1.77
CA ASN A 153 -0.22 7.00 2.77
C ASN A 153 0.23 7.52 4.15
N LEU A 154 1.53 7.43 4.49
CA LEU A 154 2.08 7.94 5.74
C LEU A 154 1.81 9.44 5.98
N PHE A 155 1.79 10.24 4.92
CA PHE A 155 1.57 11.69 5.05
C PHE A 155 0.07 12.03 5.05
N GLY A 156 -0.73 11.31 4.26
CA GLY A 156 -2.19 11.33 4.41
C GLY A 156 -2.62 10.98 5.84
N LEU A 157 -1.90 10.07 6.50
CA LEU A 157 -2.12 9.73 7.91
C LEU A 157 -1.80 10.88 8.89
N MET A 158 -0.84 11.75 8.58
CA MET A 158 -0.60 12.95 9.41
C MET A 158 -1.72 13.97 9.27
N ASP A 159 -2.19 14.23 8.04
CA ASP A 159 -3.33 15.12 7.81
C ASP A 159 -4.62 14.54 8.43
N PHE A 160 -4.77 13.21 8.41
CA PHE A 160 -5.82 12.50 9.15
C PHE A 160 -5.73 12.75 10.65
N LEU A 161 -4.55 12.61 11.25
CA LEU A 161 -4.37 12.86 12.68
C LEU A 161 -4.62 14.33 13.04
N ASP A 162 -4.14 15.27 12.24
CA ASP A 162 -4.41 16.70 12.45
C ASP A 162 -5.93 16.96 12.47
N THR A 163 -6.68 16.31 11.58
CA THR A 163 -8.14 16.44 11.54
C THR A 163 -8.82 15.74 12.71
N LEU A 164 -8.36 14.54 13.08
CA LEU A 164 -8.88 13.79 14.22
C LEU A 164 -8.68 14.56 15.52
N LEU A 165 -7.48 15.09 15.76
CA LEU A 165 -7.18 15.93 16.93
C LEU A 165 -8.02 17.21 16.91
N SER A 166 -8.20 17.84 15.75
CA SER A 166 -9.08 19.00 15.60
C SER A 166 -10.53 18.66 15.97
N SER A 167 -11.00 17.49 15.58
CA SER A 167 -12.35 17.01 15.91
C SER A 167 -12.51 16.73 17.42
N LEU A 168 -11.53 16.06 18.03
CA LEU A 168 -11.50 15.84 19.48
C LEU A 168 -11.41 17.17 20.26
N ARG A 169 -10.71 18.16 19.71
CA ARG A 169 -10.65 19.50 20.29
C ARG A 169 -12.01 20.20 20.23
N LEU A 170 -12.80 20.01 19.17
CA LEU A 170 -14.19 20.50 19.14
C LEU A 170 -15.05 19.87 20.24
N PHE A 171 -14.86 18.58 20.53
CA PHE A 171 -15.54 17.91 21.64
C PHE A 171 -15.14 18.50 23.00
N GLN A 172 -13.84 18.76 23.17
CA GLN A 172 -13.31 19.41 24.36
C GLN A 172 -13.83 20.83 24.53
N ASP A 173 -13.87 21.62 23.47
CA ASP A 173 -14.35 23.01 23.50
C ASP A 173 -15.84 23.07 23.82
N LYS A 174 -16.65 22.14 23.28
CA LYS A 174 -18.08 21.98 23.66
C LYS A 174 -18.21 21.71 25.16
N HIS A 175 -17.41 20.80 25.71
CA HIS A 175 -17.41 20.49 27.14
C HIS A 175 -17.01 21.69 28.00
N ARG A 176 -15.95 22.41 27.60
CA ARG A 176 -15.49 23.64 28.24
C ARG A 176 -16.62 24.67 28.29
N TYR A 177 -17.25 24.95 27.15
CA TYR A 177 -18.36 25.91 27.07
C TYR A 177 -19.54 25.52 27.98
N MET A 178 -19.92 24.24 27.98
CA MET A 178 -21.00 23.74 28.82
C MET A 178 -20.69 23.95 30.31
N LEU A 179 -19.48 23.60 30.75
CA LEU A 179 -19.09 23.81 32.15
C LEU A 179 -19.02 25.29 32.50
N GLU A 180 -18.43 26.14 31.66
CA GLU A 180 -18.39 27.60 31.89
C GLU A 180 -19.78 28.21 31.99
N SER A 181 -20.72 27.76 31.16
CA SER A 181 -22.11 28.25 31.19
C SER A 181 -22.85 27.88 32.49
N LEU A 182 -22.51 26.75 33.11
CA LEU A 182 -23.16 26.24 34.32
C LEU A 182 -22.46 26.67 35.62
N SER A 183 -21.13 26.64 35.65
CA SER A 183 -20.32 26.88 36.85
C SER A 183 -19.65 28.27 36.86
N GLY A 184 -19.63 28.98 35.73
CA GLY A 184 -18.93 30.25 35.55
C GLY A 184 -17.41 30.15 35.46
N ARG A 185 -16.83 28.95 35.51
CA ARG A 185 -15.38 28.75 35.43
C ARG A 185 -15.02 27.34 34.94
N TYR A 186 -14.07 27.27 34.03
CA TYR A 186 -13.41 26.02 33.63
C TYR A 186 -11.97 25.95 34.15
N THR A 187 -11.47 24.73 34.37
CA THR A 187 -10.07 24.45 34.68
C THR A 187 -9.60 23.39 33.71
N ALA A 188 -8.48 23.65 33.03
CA ALA A 188 -7.92 22.71 32.07
C ALA A 188 -7.59 21.37 32.72
N ASP A 189 -7.85 20.28 32.01
CA ASP A 189 -7.64 18.91 32.46
C ASP A 189 -6.64 18.15 31.60
N GLU A 190 -6.51 16.85 31.87
CA GLU A 190 -5.59 15.96 31.16
C GLU A 190 -5.91 15.89 29.66
N ALA A 191 -7.17 16.06 29.26
CA ALA A 191 -7.56 16.03 27.87
C ALA A 191 -7.10 17.29 27.11
N ASP A 192 -7.12 18.47 27.76
CA ASP A 192 -6.52 19.67 27.15
C ASP A 192 -5.01 19.49 26.95
N THR A 193 -4.33 18.96 27.97
CA THR A 193 -2.87 18.73 27.94
C THR A 193 -2.50 17.76 26.82
N PHE A 194 -3.23 16.64 26.72
CA PHE A 194 -3.05 15.64 25.67
C PHE A 194 -3.24 16.23 24.27
N LEU A 195 -4.32 16.99 24.04
CA LEU A 195 -4.59 17.60 22.74
C LEU A 195 -3.50 18.60 22.35
N ASP A 196 -3.04 19.42 23.31
CA ASP A 196 -1.97 20.39 23.09
C ASP A 196 -0.65 19.70 22.76
N ASP A 197 -0.25 18.70 23.54
CA ASP A 197 1.00 17.96 23.36
C ASP A 197 1.02 17.18 22.04
N MET A 198 -0.03 16.43 21.72
CA MET A 198 -0.11 15.67 20.46
C MET A 198 -0.15 16.57 19.22
N THR A 199 -0.87 17.70 19.28
CA THR A 199 -0.90 18.66 18.16
C THR A 199 0.49 19.27 17.95
N ALA A 200 1.19 19.64 19.03
CA ALA A 200 2.53 20.20 18.95
C ALA A 200 3.56 19.18 18.44
N ASP A 201 3.44 17.92 18.85
CA ASP A 201 4.29 16.83 18.41
C ASP A 201 4.15 16.56 16.91
N LEU A 202 2.92 16.46 16.40
CA LEU A 202 2.67 16.26 14.96
C LEU A 202 3.20 17.43 14.12
N ALA A 203 2.94 18.67 14.54
CA ALA A 203 3.43 19.86 13.84
C ALA A 203 4.97 19.91 13.80
N THR A 204 5.62 19.56 14.91
CA THR A 204 7.07 19.49 15.01
C THR A 204 7.62 18.40 14.09
N GLY A 205 7.01 17.22 14.10
CA GLY A 205 7.38 16.10 13.24
C GLY A 205 7.27 16.43 11.75
N ARG A 206 6.18 17.07 11.34
CA ARG A 206 5.98 17.56 9.96
C ARG A 206 7.09 18.54 9.56
N SER A 207 7.39 19.52 10.40
CA SER A 207 8.45 20.50 10.15
C SER A 207 9.84 19.85 10.03
N GLN A 208 10.13 18.82 10.81
CA GLN A 208 11.40 18.09 10.73
C GLN A 208 11.54 17.33 9.41
N LEU A 209 10.45 16.70 8.93
CA LEU A 209 10.45 15.98 7.65
C LEU A 209 10.66 16.91 6.44
N GLN A 210 10.24 18.17 6.57
CA GLN A 210 10.35 19.20 5.54
C GLN A 210 11.67 19.99 5.59
N ASP A 211 12.52 19.75 6.59
CA ASP A 211 13.79 20.45 6.77
C ASP A 211 14.88 19.86 5.84
N VAL A 212 15.30 20.65 4.84
CA VAL A 212 16.32 20.28 3.84
C VAL A 212 17.72 20.02 4.40
N GLU A 213 18.05 20.56 5.57
CA GLU A 213 19.35 20.32 6.21
C GLU A 213 19.32 19.07 7.09
N ARG A 214 18.13 18.66 7.56
CA ARG A 214 17.96 17.58 8.53
C ARG A 214 17.34 16.31 7.99
N THR A 215 16.61 16.39 6.88
CA THR A 215 15.90 15.24 6.30
C THR A 215 16.21 15.11 4.81
N ALA A 216 16.38 13.88 4.35
CA ALA A 216 16.37 13.57 2.92
C ALA A 216 15.77 12.18 2.66
N CYS A 217 14.99 12.07 1.59
CA CYS A 217 14.45 10.81 1.10
C CYS A 217 15.21 10.34 -0.15
N TRP A 218 15.79 9.15 -0.08
CA TRP A 218 16.40 8.45 -1.20
C TRP A 218 15.40 7.49 -1.83
N VAL A 219 15.25 7.57 -3.15
CA VAL A 219 14.34 6.70 -3.92
C VAL A 219 15.14 5.62 -4.64
N VAL A 220 14.84 4.36 -4.36
CA VAL A 220 15.47 3.22 -5.04
C VAL A 220 14.53 2.70 -6.13
N ALA A 221 15.06 2.57 -7.35
CA ALA A 221 14.34 2.14 -8.53
C ALA A 221 15.15 1.11 -9.34
N ILE A 222 14.52 0.53 -10.36
CA ILE A 222 15.18 -0.31 -11.37
C ILE A 222 14.90 0.28 -12.77
N PRO A 223 15.73 0.01 -13.79
CA PRO A 223 15.60 0.64 -15.12
C PRO A 223 14.48 0.00 -15.96
N GLU A 224 13.27 -0.05 -15.43
CA GLU A 224 12.06 -0.58 -16.08
C GLU A 224 11.00 0.54 -16.23
N PRO A 225 10.20 0.58 -17.31
CA PRO A 225 9.23 1.66 -17.54
C PRO A 225 8.22 1.84 -16.40
N LEU A 226 7.70 0.74 -15.84
CA LEU A 226 6.77 0.80 -14.71
C LEU A 226 7.45 1.32 -13.44
N SER A 227 8.74 1.00 -13.25
CA SER A 227 9.50 1.52 -12.10
C SER A 227 9.82 3.00 -12.25
N LEU A 228 10.02 3.50 -13.48
CA LEU A 228 10.20 4.92 -13.77
C LEU A 228 8.95 5.70 -13.38
N ARG A 229 7.78 5.33 -13.93
CA ARG A 229 6.52 6.06 -13.67
C ARG A 229 6.13 6.06 -12.19
N GLU A 230 6.34 4.93 -11.51
CA GLU A 230 6.13 4.85 -10.06
C GLU A 230 7.09 5.78 -9.29
N THR A 231 8.33 5.91 -9.75
CA THR A 231 9.32 6.83 -9.17
C THR A 231 8.95 8.29 -9.43
N GLU A 232 8.48 8.64 -10.63
CA GLU A 232 7.99 9.98 -10.97
C GLU A 232 6.84 10.39 -10.04
N ARG A 233 5.80 9.55 -9.93
CA ARG A 233 4.67 9.79 -9.00
C ARG A 233 5.14 9.97 -7.56
N PHE A 234 6.09 9.14 -7.12
CA PHE A 234 6.63 9.21 -5.77
C PHE A 234 7.40 10.52 -5.52
N VAL A 235 8.27 10.93 -6.46
CA VAL A 235 9.03 12.19 -6.37
C VAL A 235 8.10 13.41 -6.43
N GLU A 236 7.07 13.40 -7.28
CA GLU A 236 6.05 14.45 -7.32
C GLU A 236 5.32 14.56 -5.98
N ALA A 237 4.96 13.44 -5.36
CA ALA A 237 4.29 13.44 -4.08
C ALA A 237 5.22 13.92 -2.95
N LEU A 238 6.48 13.50 -2.90
CA LEU A 238 7.48 14.06 -1.98
C LEU A 238 7.61 15.60 -2.16
N THR A 239 7.58 16.07 -3.40
CA THR A 239 7.63 17.50 -3.73
C THR A 239 6.40 18.25 -3.21
N LYS A 240 5.19 17.73 -3.44
CA LYS A 240 3.94 18.31 -2.90
C LYS A 240 3.96 18.38 -1.37
N LEU A 241 4.57 17.38 -0.72
CA LEU A 241 4.73 17.30 0.72
C LEU A 241 5.90 18.13 1.26
N GLN A 242 6.71 18.72 0.38
CA GLN A 242 7.93 19.48 0.70
C GLN A 242 8.99 18.63 1.42
N ILE A 243 9.02 17.33 1.18
CA ILE A 243 10.06 16.45 1.71
C ILE A 243 11.27 16.50 0.77
N PRO A 244 12.47 16.79 1.27
CA PRO A 244 13.66 16.88 0.44
C PRO A 244 14.02 15.53 -0.19
N VAL A 245 14.20 15.50 -1.50
CA VAL A 245 14.69 14.32 -2.23
C VAL A 245 16.22 14.33 -2.18
N GLY A 246 16.83 13.32 -1.56
CA GLY A 246 18.28 13.17 -1.46
C GLY A 246 18.94 12.64 -2.74
N GLY A 247 18.18 11.87 -3.52
CA GLY A 247 18.63 11.33 -4.80
C GLY A 247 17.84 10.10 -5.22
N ILE A 248 18.08 9.64 -6.44
CA ILE A 248 17.54 8.40 -6.98
C ILE A 248 18.69 7.41 -7.20
N LEU A 249 18.52 6.19 -6.69
CA LEU A 249 19.38 5.05 -6.99
C LEU A 249 18.68 4.13 -8.00
N VAL A 250 19.23 4.01 -9.20
CA VAL A 250 18.79 3.04 -10.20
C VAL A 250 19.65 1.77 -10.08
N ASN A 251 19.06 0.74 -9.48
CA ASN A 251 19.68 -0.56 -9.22
C ASN A 251 19.53 -1.51 -10.43
N ARG A 252 20.34 -2.58 -10.45
CA ARG A 252 20.28 -3.68 -11.43
C ARG A 252 20.55 -3.26 -12.89
N LEU A 253 21.50 -2.34 -13.09
CA LEU A 253 21.92 -1.96 -14.44
C LEU A 253 22.63 -3.13 -15.14
N THR A 254 22.14 -3.50 -16.33
CA THR A 254 22.77 -4.48 -17.23
C THR A 254 23.30 -3.82 -18.50
N GLY A 255 22.74 -2.65 -18.87
CA GLY A 255 23.21 -1.83 -19.98
C GLY A 255 22.51 -2.06 -21.32
N SER A 256 21.35 -2.72 -21.33
CA SER A 256 20.55 -2.91 -22.55
C SER A 256 20.07 -1.57 -23.14
N MET A 257 19.74 -1.53 -24.44
CA MET A 257 19.20 -0.31 -25.09
C MET A 257 17.91 0.20 -24.42
N PRO A 258 16.92 -0.66 -24.07
CA PRO A 258 15.77 -0.20 -23.31
C PRO A 258 16.17 0.41 -21.95
N GLN A 259 17.11 -0.18 -21.22
CA GLN A 259 17.58 0.38 -19.94
C GLN A 259 18.26 1.74 -20.11
N ARG A 260 19.00 1.98 -21.19
CA ARG A 260 19.57 3.30 -21.49
C ARG A 260 18.50 4.36 -21.69
N HIS A 261 17.45 4.03 -22.45
CA HIS A 261 16.32 4.92 -22.62
C HIS A 261 15.64 5.23 -21.28
N GLN A 262 15.46 4.22 -20.42
CA GLN A 262 14.92 4.44 -19.08
C GLN A 262 15.84 5.32 -18.21
N LEU A 263 17.15 5.12 -18.27
CA LEU A 263 18.12 5.96 -17.54
C LEU A 263 18.10 7.42 -17.99
N GLU A 264 17.93 7.67 -19.29
CA GLU A 264 17.74 9.03 -19.83
C GLU A 264 16.46 9.68 -19.27
N GLN A 265 15.38 8.91 -19.13
CA GLN A 265 14.13 9.39 -18.54
C GLN A 265 14.28 9.64 -17.02
N PHE A 266 14.94 8.75 -16.27
CA PHE A 266 15.25 8.99 -14.85
C PHE A 266 16.06 10.27 -14.64
N ALA A 267 16.97 10.60 -15.57
CA ALA A 267 17.75 11.84 -15.52
C ALA A 267 16.93 13.11 -15.84
N GLN A 268 15.72 12.96 -16.38
CA GLN A 268 14.80 14.06 -16.67
C GLN A 268 13.81 14.34 -15.53
N ILE A 269 13.75 13.48 -14.51
CA ILE A 269 12.91 13.72 -13.33
C ILE A 269 13.42 14.99 -12.64
N GLU A 270 12.61 16.04 -12.65
CA GLU A 270 12.95 17.31 -12.01
C GLU A 270 13.19 17.10 -10.51
N LEU A 271 14.02 17.97 -9.90
CA LEU A 271 14.29 17.99 -8.46
C LEU A 271 15.16 16.85 -7.91
N THR A 272 15.78 16.02 -8.75
CA THR A 272 16.74 15.01 -8.27
C THR A 272 18.16 15.61 -8.17
N PRO A 273 18.72 15.82 -6.98
CA PRO A 273 20.07 16.39 -6.84
C PRO A 273 21.17 15.42 -7.23
N SER A 274 20.89 14.11 -7.23
CA SER A 274 21.84 13.05 -7.59
C SER A 274 21.11 11.82 -8.15
N LEU A 275 21.62 11.32 -9.27
CA LEU A 275 21.16 10.08 -9.90
C LEU A 275 22.33 9.08 -9.92
N LEU A 276 22.23 8.04 -9.11
CA LEU A 276 23.24 7.00 -8.94
C LEU A 276 22.81 5.72 -9.63
N GLY A 277 23.76 5.05 -10.28
CA GLY A 277 23.58 3.76 -10.91
C GLY A 277 24.33 2.67 -10.15
N LEU A 278 23.69 1.51 -9.99
CA LEU A 278 24.29 0.33 -9.40
C LEU A 278 24.12 -0.88 -10.34
N PRO A 279 25.22 -1.56 -10.74
CA PRO A 279 25.13 -2.70 -11.65
C PRO A 279 24.41 -3.88 -11.01
N LEU A 280 23.80 -4.70 -11.87
CA LEU A 280 23.25 -5.99 -11.45
C LEU A 280 24.37 -6.85 -10.83
N GLN A 281 24.15 -7.30 -9.61
CA GLN A 281 25.05 -8.19 -8.90
C GLN A 281 24.79 -9.65 -9.32
N SER A 282 25.85 -10.45 -9.40
CA SER A 282 25.75 -11.89 -9.72
C SER A 282 25.14 -12.70 -8.57
N THR A 283 25.23 -12.20 -7.34
CA THR A 283 24.63 -12.78 -6.13
C THR A 283 24.08 -11.66 -5.27
N GLU A 284 23.08 -11.96 -4.44
CA GLU A 284 22.56 -10.98 -3.47
C GLU A 284 23.67 -10.54 -2.49
N PRO A 285 23.91 -9.22 -2.34
CA PRO A 285 24.97 -8.71 -1.49
C PRO A 285 24.55 -8.77 -0.02
N ILE A 286 24.90 -9.86 0.64
CA ILE A 286 24.56 -10.14 2.04
C ILE A 286 25.81 -10.01 2.92
N GLY A 287 25.67 -9.36 4.08
CA GLY A 287 26.73 -9.12 5.06
C GLY A 287 27.59 -7.89 4.75
N SER A 288 28.30 -7.40 5.76
CA SER A 288 28.96 -6.08 5.72
C SER A 288 30.01 -5.95 4.61
N THR A 289 30.78 -7.00 4.31
CA THR A 289 31.78 -6.97 3.24
C THR A 289 31.17 -6.86 1.85
N ALA A 290 30.08 -7.59 1.59
CA ALA A 290 29.39 -7.53 0.30
C ALA A 290 28.73 -6.17 0.10
N LEU A 291 28.12 -5.62 1.15
CA LEU A 291 27.49 -4.28 1.13
C LEU A 291 28.52 -3.16 0.92
N GLN A 292 29.71 -3.26 1.50
CA GLN A 292 30.81 -2.30 1.23
C GLN A 292 31.28 -2.38 -0.23
N THR A 293 31.42 -3.60 -0.76
CA THR A 293 31.78 -3.82 -2.16
C THR A 293 30.72 -3.24 -3.10
N LEU A 294 29.44 -3.38 -2.73
CA LEU A 294 28.30 -2.82 -3.45
C LEU A 294 28.41 -1.29 -3.55
N LEU A 295 28.67 -0.60 -2.45
CA LEU A 295 28.82 0.86 -2.45
C LEU A 295 30.02 1.34 -3.25
N ALA A 296 31.12 0.59 -3.25
CA ALA A 296 32.27 0.91 -4.09
C ALA A 296 31.92 0.87 -5.60
N GLY A 297 30.86 0.15 -5.98
CA GLY A 297 30.31 0.09 -7.33
C GLY A 297 29.32 1.21 -7.69
N LEU A 298 28.95 2.09 -6.75
CA LEU A 298 28.10 3.25 -7.03
C LEU A 298 28.82 4.24 -7.95
N ALA A 299 28.16 4.60 -9.04
CA ALA A 299 28.66 5.62 -9.95
C ALA A 299 27.51 6.52 -10.45
N LEU A 300 27.82 7.77 -10.81
CA LEU A 300 26.87 8.66 -11.46
C LEU A 300 26.35 8.02 -12.75
N THR A 301 25.04 8.06 -13.01
CA THR A 301 24.46 7.43 -14.22
C THR A 301 25.04 7.97 -15.53
N GLN A 302 25.55 9.20 -15.56
CA GLN A 302 26.27 9.76 -16.70
C GLN A 302 27.46 8.90 -17.14
N THR A 303 28.16 8.22 -16.22
CA THR A 303 29.28 7.33 -16.59
C THR A 303 28.81 6.05 -17.28
N TRP A 304 27.53 5.70 -17.13
CA TRP A 304 26.91 4.52 -17.76
C TRP A 304 26.33 4.84 -19.14
N GLN A 305 26.05 6.11 -19.44
CA GLN A 305 25.63 6.56 -20.78
C GLN A 305 26.77 6.43 -21.80
N ASP A 306 28.04 6.57 -21.37
CA ASP A 306 29.22 6.58 -22.23
C ASP A 306 29.83 5.19 -22.55
N GLN A 307 29.50 4.13 -21.80
CA GLN A 307 30.07 2.80 -22.06
C GLN A 307 29.41 2.12 -23.26
N ALA A 308 30.22 1.67 -24.23
CA ALA A 308 29.79 0.88 -25.39
C ALA A 308 29.40 -0.54 -24.96
N ILE A 309 28.13 -0.75 -24.66
CA ILE A 309 27.55 -2.03 -24.27
C ILE A 309 26.95 -2.69 -25.53
N GLU A 310 27.35 -3.94 -25.79
CA GLU A 310 26.88 -4.71 -26.94
C GLU A 310 25.35 -4.91 -26.90
N THR A 311 24.68 -4.54 -27.97
CA THR A 311 23.23 -4.68 -28.11
C THR A 311 22.88 -6.09 -28.58
N GLN A 312 22.26 -6.89 -27.73
CA GLN A 312 21.71 -8.18 -28.14
C GLN A 312 20.29 -7.99 -28.70
N PRO A 313 19.92 -8.66 -29.81
CA PRO A 313 18.56 -8.61 -30.33
C PRO A 313 17.56 -9.22 -29.35
N VAL A 314 16.40 -8.59 -29.22
CA VAL A 314 15.31 -9.04 -28.33
C VAL A 314 14.71 -10.35 -28.84
N ALA A 315 14.90 -11.43 -28.09
CA ALA A 315 14.34 -12.75 -28.41
C ALA A 315 13.18 -13.08 -27.45
N TRP A 316 12.02 -13.41 -28.00
CA TRP A 316 10.87 -13.85 -27.21
C TRP A 316 11.00 -15.33 -26.82
N PRO A 317 10.69 -15.70 -25.57
CA PRO A 317 10.70 -17.10 -25.14
C PRO A 317 9.58 -17.90 -25.81
N SER A 318 9.75 -19.22 -25.85
CA SER A 318 8.68 -20.13 -26.30
C SER A 318 7.66 -20.37 -25.17
N PRO A 319 6.37 -20.58 -25.48
CA PRO A 319 5.38 -20.89 -24.46
C PRO A 319 5.64 -22.22 -23.76
N LEU A 320 5.33 -22.29 -22.46
CA LEU A 320 5.49 -23.47 -21.62
C LEU A 320 4.13 -24.01 -21.19
N ALA A 321 4.03 -25.33 -21.01
CA ALA A 321 2.82 -25.98 -20.52
C ALA A 321 2.88 -26.23 -19.00
N PRO A 322 1.72 -26.27 -18.32
CA PRO A 322 0.39 -25.90 -18.81
C PRO A 322 0.24 -24.38 -19.00
N GLY A 323 -0.67 -23.97 -19.89
CA GLY A 323 -1.16 -22.59 -19.96
C GLY A 323 -2.42 -22.43 -19.12
N LEU A 324 -2.86 -21.18 -18.92
CA LEU A 324 -4.14 -20.85 -18.26
C LEU A 324 -5.33 -21.34 -19.10
N PRO A 325 -6.44 -21.71 -18.44
CA PRO A 325 -7.66 -22.12 -19.12
C PRO A 325 -8.37 -20.91 -19.74
N ASP A 326 -9.44 -21.20 -20.49
CA ASP A 326 -10.34 -20.18 -20.97
C ASP A 326 -11.45 -19.91 -19.94
N PHE A 327 -11.21 -18.92 -19.08
CA PHE A 327 -12.10 -18.55 -17.97
C PHE A 327 -13.54 -18.22 -18.39
N ILE A 328 -13.74 -17.59 -19.55
CA ILE A 328 -15.08 -17.25 -20.07
C ILE A 328 -15.83 -18.53 -20.45
N THR A 329 -15.15 -19.47 -21.12
CA THR A 329 -15.73 -20.77 -21.49
C THR A 329 -16.02 -21.63 -20.26
N GLU A 330 -15.22 -21.50 -19.19
CA GLU A 330 -15.46 -22.16 -17.89
C GLU A 330 -16.57 -21.50 -17.06
N GLY A 331 -17.15 -20.40 -17.55
CA GLY A 331 -18.23 -19.68 -16.86
C GLY A 331 -17.76 -18.75 -15.75
N ARG A 332 -16.44 -18.54 -15.60
CA ARG A 332 -15.90 -17.59 -14.63
C ARG A 332 -16.24 -16.17 -15.06
N ARG A 333 -16.58 -15.36 -14.08
CA ARG A 333 -16.98 -13.96 -14.24
C ARG A 333 -16.04 -13.00 -13.55
N LEU A 334 -15.30 -13.48 -12.57
CA LEU A 334 -14.30 -12.71 -11.84
C LEU A 334 -12.99 -13.51 -11.76
N VAL A 335 -11.88 -12.87 -12.14
CA VAL A 335 -10.52 -13.40 -11.93
C VAL A 335 -9.76 -12.40 -11.07
N ILE A 336 -9.25 -12.82 -9.92
CA ILE A 336 -8.53 -11.99 -8.97
C ILE A 336 -7.06 -12.38 -8.99
N LEU A 337 -6.16 -11.42 -9.17
CA LEU A 337 -4.72 -11.67 -9.13
C LEU A 337 -4.11 -11.18 -7.82
N GLY A 338 -3.38 -12.04 -7.11
CA GLY A 338 -2.72 -11.68 -5.87
C GLY A 338 -1.28 -12.14 -5.74
N GLY A 339 -0.56 -11.54 -4.80
CA GLY A 339 0.86 -11.81 -4.55
C GLY A 339 1.64 -10.60 -4.05
N LYS A 340 2.90 -10.83 -3.67
CA LYS A 340 3.77 -9.78 -3.11
C LYS A 340 3.96 -8.62 -4.09
N GLY A 341 4.18 -7.40 -3.58
CA GLY A 341 4.51 -6.25 -4.43
C GLY A 341 5.73 -6.53 -5.33
N GLY A 342 5.65 -6.16 -6.61
CA GLY A 342 6.75 -6.34 -7.57
C GLY A 342 6.83 -7.71 -8.26
N VAL A 343 5.97 -8.68 -7.93
CA VAL A 343 5.99 -10.01 -8.60
C VAL A 343 5.50 -10.00 -10.04
N GLY A 344 4.82 -8.92 -10.49
CA GLY A 344 4.31 -8.74 -11.86
C GLY A 344 2.79 -8.95 -12.02
N LYS A 345 2.00 -8.80 -10.96
CA LYS A 345 0.53 -8.97 -10.96
C LYS A 345 -0.16 -8.20 -12.07
N THR A 346 0.09 -6.89 -12.16
CA THR A 346 -0.50 -6.00 -13.18
C THR A 346 -0.25 -6.48 -14.60
N THR A 347 0.98 -6.90 -14.91
CA THR A 347 1.32 -7.44 -16.23
C THR A 347 0.56 -8.72 -16.52
N VAL A 348 0.46 -9.63 -15.54
CA VAL A 348 -0.31 -10.87 -15.68
C VAL A 348 -1.81 -10.58 -15.80
N ALA A 349 -2.35 -9.63 -15.04
CA ALA A 349 -3.77 -9.24 -15.06
C ALA A 349 -4.16 -8.67 -16.43
N ALA A 350 -3.39 -7.70 -16.91
CA ALA A 350 -3.55 -7.12 -18.23
C ALA A 350 -3.42 -8.19 -19.32
N ALA A 351 -2.45 -9.12 -19.19
CA ALA A 351 -2.24 -10.20 -20.15
C ALA A 351 -3.40 -11.21 -20.16
N ILE A 352 -3.98 -11.53 -19.00
CA ILE A 352 -5.17 -12.39 -18.89
C ILE A 352 -6.36 -11.74 -19.61
N ALA A 353 -6.65 -10.48 -19.30
CA ALA A 353 -7.76 -9.75 -19.90
C ALA A 353 -7.58 -9.61 -21.42
N TRP A 354 -6.38 -9.25 -21.87
CA TRP A 354 -6.03 -9.13 -23.28
C TRP A 354 -6.15 -10.47 -24.02
N GLY A 355 -5.66 -11.55 -23.41
CA GLY A 355 -5.72 -12.90 -23.98
C GLY A 355 -7.15 -13.46 -24.08
N GLN A 356 -8.02 -13.15 -23.12
CA GLN A 356 -9.43 -13.53 -23.15
C GLN A 356 -10.23 -12.69 -24.17
N ALA A 357 -9.99 -11.38 -24.22
CA ALA A 357 -10.64 -10.50 -25.20
C ALA A 357 -10.30 -10.88 -26.65
N GLN A 358 -9.05 -11.26 -26.93
CA GLN A 358 -8.65 -11.76 -28.26
C GLN A 358 -9.33 -13.08 -28.64
N ARG A 359 -9.51 -13.99 -27.67
CA ARG A 359 -10.16 -15.29 -27.90
C ARG A 359 -11.67 -15.18 -28.08
N HIS A 360 -12.28 -14.16 -27.48
CA HIS A 360 -13.71 -13.93 -27.49
C HIS A 360 -14.06 -12.52 -27.98
N PRO A 361 -14.01 -12.24 -29.30
CA PRO A 361 -14.25 -10.89 -29.85
C PRO A 361 -15.64 -10.31 -29.57
N HIS A 362 -16.59 -11.15 -29.15
CA HIS A 362 -17.96 -10.77 -28.80
C HIS A 362 -18.19 -10.74 -27.29
N ALA A 363 -17.19 -11.07 -26.49
CA ALA A 363 -17.28 -10.99 -25.04
C ALA A 363 -16.67 -9.68 -24.55
N ALA A 364 -17.46 -8.89 -23.84
CA ALA A 364 -17.03 -7.75 -23.05
C ALA A 364 -16.19 -8.24 -21.87
N VAL A 365 -14.92 -7.86 -21.89
CA VAL A 365 -13.93 -8.11 -20.85
C VAL A 365 -13.55 -6.78 -20.23
N ARG A 366 -13.47 -6.71 -18.90
CA ARG A 366 -12.94 -5.55 -18.18
C ARG A 366 -11.74 -5.96 -17.36
N VAL A 367 -10.67 -5.18 -17.45
CA VAL A 367 -9.57 -5.22 -16.49
C VAL A 367 -9.67 -4.01 -15.58
N MET A 368 -9.55 -4.23 -14.28
CA MET A 368 -9.67 -3.20 -13.25
C MET A 368 -8.49 -3.28 -12.30
N SER A 369 -7.87 -2.15 -11.99
CA SER A 369 -6.95 -2.05 -10.85
C SER A 369 -7.68 -1.55 -9.63
N ILE A 370 -7.48 -2.25 -8.52
CA ILE A 370 -7.76 -1.76 -7.16
C ILE A 370 -6.46 -1.50 -6.38
N ASP A 371 -5.31 -1.50 -7.07
CA ASP A 371 -4.04 -1.07 -6.50
C ASP A 371 -3.95 0.48 -6.53
N PRO A 372 -3.79 1.15 -5.37
CA PRO A 372 -3.61 2.60 -5.29
C PRO A 372 -2.38 3.10 -6.05
N ALA A 373 -1.42 2.22 -6.37
CA ALA A 373 -0.22 2.59 -7.10
C ALA A 373 -0.44 2.88 -8.60
N HIS A 374 -1.68 2.79 -9.13
CA HIS A 374 -2.06 3.14 -10.52
C HIS A 374 -1.13 2.56 -11.59
N SER A 375 -0.84 1.26 -11.51
CA SER A 375 0.13 0.58 -12.38
C SER A 375 -0.48 0.03 -13.68
N LEU A 376 -1.81 -0.10 -13.75
CA LEU A 376 -2.49 -0.74 -14.88
C LEU A 376 -2.51 0.17 -16.11
N GLY A 377 -2.80 1.47 -15.92
CA GLY A 377 -2.72 2.46 -16.99
C GLY A 377 -1.32 2.56 -17.57
N ASP A 378 -0.31 2.40 -16.73
CA ASP A 378 1.08 2.35 -17.16
C ASP A 378 1.38 1.10 -18.01
N ALA A 379 0.91 -0.07 -17.58
CA ALA A 379 1.10 -1.32 -18.31
C ALA A 379 0.39 -1.31 -19.68
N LEU A 380 -0.75 -0.62 -19.78
CA LEU A 380 -1.55 -0.48 -20.99
C LEU A 380 -1.21 0.78 -21.82
N GLU A 381 -0.27 1.60 -21.34
CA GLU A 381 0.13 2.87 -21.95
C GLU A 381 -1.05 3.83 -22.24
N THR A 382 -2.07 3.78 -21.38
CA THR A 382 -3.28 4.60 -21.50
C THR A 382 -3.62 5.19 -20.14
N PRO A 383 -3.84 6.51 -20.01
CA PRO A 383 -4.29 7.09 -18.75
C PRO A 383 -5.66 6.53 -18.39
N LEU A 384 -5.76 5.92 -17.21
CA LEU A 384 -7.00 5.35 -16.69
C LEU A 384 -7.53 6.24 -15.56
N SER A 385 -8.83 6.14 -15.31
CA SER A 385 -9.52 6.79 -14.22
C SER A 385 -10.65 5.88 -13.72
N ASN A 386 -11.48 6.42 -12.82
CA ASN A 386 -12.67 5.72 -12.34
C ASN A 386 -13.68 5.41 -13.47
N GLU A 387 -13.60 6.08 -14.62
CA GLU A 387 -14.40 5.74 -15.80
C GLU A 387 -13.68 4.71 -16.67
N ALA A 388 -14.41 3.71 -17.14
CA ALA A 388 -13.86 2.67 -17.98
C ALA A 388 -13.47 3.22 -19.37
N VAL A 389 -12.22 2.97 -19.77
CA VAL A 389 -11.67 3.36 -21.07
C VAL A 389 -11.61 2.13 -21.98
N ALA A 390 -12.04 2.25 -23.23
CA ALA A 390 -11.95 1.17 -24.21
C ALA A 390 -10.49 1.00 -24.71
N MET A 391 -9.91 -0.19 -24.52
CA MET A 391 -8.60 -0.57 -25.06
C MET A 391 -8.75 -1.20 -26.46
N THR A 392 -9.77 -2.03 -26.62
CA THR A 392 -10.20 -2.63 -27.89
C THR A 392 -11.73 -2.62 -27.95
N PRO A 393 -12.39 -3.01 -29.06
CA PRO A 393 -13.86 -3.02 -29.11
C PRO A 393 -14.56 -3.84 -28.03
N ASN A 394 -13.86 -4.80 -27.41
CA ASN A 394 -14.42 -5.71 -26.40
C ASN A 394 -13.57 -5.81 -25.13
N LEU A 395 -12.52 -5.00 -24.98
CA LEU A 395 -11.72 -4.88 -23.75
C LEU A 395 -11.76 -3.45 -23.25
N SER A 396 -12.22 -3.25 -22.03
CA SER A 396 -12.11 -1.98 -21.30
C SER A 396 -11.16 -2.09 -20.11
N ALA A 397 -10.51 -1.00 -19.76
CA ALA A 397 -9.67 -0.88 -18.57
C ALA A 397 -10.17 0.24 -17.66
N GLN A 398 -10.03 0.06 -16.35
CA GLN A 398 -10.46 1.02 -15.34
C GLN A 398 -9.49 0.99 -14.16
N GLU A 399 -9.26 2.13 -13.51
CA GLU A 399 -8.57 2.18 -12.22
C GLU A 399 -9.50 2.84 -11.21
N VAL A 400 -9.72 2.21 -10.07
CA VAL A 400 -10.57 2.79 -9.04
C VAL A 400 -9.87 4.01 -8.45
N ASP A 401 -10.55 5.15 -8.51
CA ASP A 401 -10.15 6.36 -7.80
C ASP A 401 -10.89 6.39 -6.45
N ALA A 402 -10.15 6.12 -5.37
CA ALA A 402 -10.72 6.04 -4.05
C ALA A 402 -11.36 7.37 -3.61
N ASP A 403 -10.82 8.52 -4.01
CA ASP A 403 -11.36 9.83 -3.62
C ASP A 403 -12.74 10.08 -4.25
N VAL A 404 -12.89 9.71 -5.53
CA VAL A 404 -14.17 9.84 -6.23
C VAL A 404 -15.24 8.92 -5.63
N VAL A 405 -14.87 7.67 -5.33
CA VAL A 405 -15.81 6.70 -4.74
C VAL A 405 -16.12 7.08 -3.29
N LEU A 406 -15.14 7.61 -2.55
CA LEU A 406 -15.30 8.11 -1.19
C LEU A 406 -16.30 9.25 -1.13
N GLU A 407 -16.13 10.27 -1.97
CA GLU A 407 -17.01 11.43 -1.93
C GLU A 407 -18.47 11.04 -2.18
N LYS A 408 -18.70 10.14 -3.14
CA LYS A 408 -20.02 9.55 -3.37
C LYS A 408 -20.52 8.78 -2.14
N PHE A 409 -19.67 7.96 -1.51
CA PHE A 409 -20.05 7.21 -0.31
C PHE A 409 -20.37 8.15 0.89
N ARG A 410 -19.66 9.27 1.00
CA ARG A 410 -19.92 10.30 2.02
C ARG A 410 -21.30 10.91 1.83
N ASP A 411 -21.62 11.29 0.60
CA ASP A 411 -22.91 11.86 0.22
C ASP A 411 -24.06 10.87 0.43
N ASP A 412 -23.87 9.61 0.04
CA ASP A 412 -24.92 8.58 0.09
C ASP A 412 -25.25 8.11 1.53
N TYR A 413 -24.25 8.14 2.44
CA TYR A 413 -24.36 7.52 3.77
C TYR A 413 -23.87 8.40 4.92
N LEU A 414 -22.62 8.86 4.87
CA LEU A 414 -21.91 9.36 6.04
C LEU A 414 -22.42 10.72 6.53
N TRP A 415 -22.77 11.63 5.61
CA TRP A 415 -23.34 12.94 5.96
C TRP A 415 -24.68 12.83 6.67
N GLU A 416 -25.52 11.92 6.19
CA GLU A 416 -26.83 11.68 6.79
C GLU A 416 -26.70 10.99 8.16
N LEU A 417 -25.71 10.10 8.33
CA LEU A 417 -25.38 9.47 9.61
C LEU A 417 -24.82 10.48 10.62
N ALA A 418 -23.93 11.38 10.21
CA ALA A 418 -23.36 12.40 11.08
C ALA A 418 -24.45 13.36 11.61
N GLU A 419 -25.41 13.73 10.76
CA GLU A 419 -26.57 14.53 11.19
C GLU A 419 -27.42 13.79 12.23
N MET A 420 -27.67 12.49 12.04
CA MET A 420 -28.40 11.67 13.00
C MET A 420 -27.72 11.62 14.38
N MET A 421 -26.40 11.43 14.40
CA MET A 421 -25.60 11.30 15.63
C MET A 421 -25.43 12.64 16.38
N SER A 422 -25.51 13.76 15.65
CA SER A 422 -25.35 15.10 16.22
C SER A 422 -26.54 15.56 17.08
N GLY A 423 -27.69 14.88 17.00
CA GLY A 423 -28.88 15.18 17.80
C GLY A 423 -29.60 16.48 17.43
N ASP A 424 -29.38 17.03 16.23
CA ASP A 424 -30.07 18.24 15.76
C ASP A 424 -31.54 17.94 15.46
N THR A 425 -32.42 18.23 16.42
CA THR A 425 -33.87 18.04 16.32
C THR A 425 -34.61 19.25 15.72
N GLY A 426 -33.89 20.28 15.25
CA GLY A 426 -34.50 21.47 14.64
C GLY A 426 -35.27 22.37 15.61
N ASP A 427 -34.99 22.29 16.92
CA ASP A 427 -35.61 23.15 17.94
C ASP A 427 -34.65 24.28 18.35
N ASP A 428 -35.04 25.53 18.07
CA ASP A 428 -34.21 26.77 18.08
C ASP A 428 -33.57 27.15 19.44
N ARG A 429 -33.76 26.36 20.50
CA ARG A 429 -33.30 26.69 21.87
C ARG A 429 -31.98 26.05 22.28
N LEU A 430 -31.47 25.09 21.50
CA LEU A 430 -30.18 24.43 21.71
C LEU A 430 -29.49 24.23 20.35
N GLN A 431 -29.29 25.31 19.60
CA GLN A 431 -28.34 25.30 18.48
C GLN A 431 -26.92 25.13 19.06
N ILE A 432 -26.53 23.88 19.27
CA ILE A 432 -25.15 23.52 19.58
C ILE A 432 -24.38 23.73 18.27
N ALA A 433 -23.70 24.86 18.16
CA ALA A 433 -23.01 25.35 16.96
C ALA A 433 -21.87 24.45 16.43
N TYR A 434 -21.72 23.21 16.93
CA TYR A 434 -20.55 22.36 16.71
C TYR A 434 -20.86 20.86 16.58
N GLY A 435 -22.14 20.45 16.58
CA GLY A 435 -22.53 19.01 16.62
C GLY A 435 -22.28 18.24 15.30
N PRO A 436 -22.90 18.65 14.17
CA PRO A 436 -22.75 17.92 12.91
C PRO A 436 -21.35 18.00 12.33
N GLU A 437 -20.64 19.12 12.52
CA GLU A 437 -19.35 19.37 11.86
C GLU A 437 -18.22 18.49 12.42
N ALA A 438 -18.14 18.33 13.74
CA ALA A 438 -17.13 17.47 14.36
C ALA A 438 -17.37 15.98 14.02
N TRP A 439 -18.63 15.55 13.99
CA TRP A 439 -18.99 14.20 13.54
C TRP A 439 -18.80 14.02 12.05
N ARG A 440 -19.08 15.03 11.23
CA ARG A 440 -18.73 15.02 9.80
C ARG A 440 -17.22 14.89 9.64
N GLN A 441 -16.39 15.60 10.40
CA GLN A 441 -14.93 15.47 10.30
C GLN A 441 -14.43 14.09 10.72
N ILE A 442 -14.98 13.51 11.80
CA ILE A 442 -14.65 12.14 12.21
C ILE A 442 -15.13 11.16 11.16
N VAL A 443 -16.42 11.12 10.84
CA VAL A 443 -17.00 10.12 9.93
C VAL A 443 -16.47 10.29 8.49
N ALA A 444 -16.18 11.52 8.04
CA ALA A 444 -15.54 11.78 6.74
C ALA A 444 -14.16 11.17 6.58
N GLN A 445 -13.44 11.02 7.70
CA GLN A 445 -12.05 10.59 7.69
C GLN A 445 -11.86 9.23 8.39
N ALA A 446 -12.87 8.70 9.08
CA ALA A 446 -12.80 7.53 9.95
C ALA A 446 -13.11 6.20 9.26
N LEU A 447 -12.64 6.00 8.03
CA LEU A 447 -12.56 4.63 7.51
C LEU A 447 -11.14 4.45 7.00
N PRO A 448 -10.18 4.06 7.80
CA PRO A 448 -8.97 3.48 7.25
C PRO A 448 -9.36 2.10 6.70
N GLY A 449 -8.81 1.71 5.54
CA GLY A 449 -9.30 0.57 4.75
C GLY A 449 -10.42 0.94 3.79
N ILE A 450 -10.65 2.26 3.64
CA ILE A 450 -11.58 2.83 2.67
C ILE A 450 -11.25 2.38 1.27
N ASP A 451 -9.96 2.31 0.93
CA ASP A 451 -9.54 1.94 -0.41
C ASP A 451 -10.03 0.52 -0.73
N GLU A 452 -9.82 -0.44 0.17
CA GLU A 452 -10.33 -1.79 0.03
C GLU A 452 -11.85 -1.86 0.04
N MET A 453 -12.52 -1.13 0.93
CA MET A 453 -13.97 -1.11 1.03
C MET A 453 -14.64 -0.49 -0.21
N LEU A 454 -14.15 0.65 -0.69
CA LEU A 454 -14.65 1.36 -1.86
C LEU A 454 -14.31 0.59 -3.14
N SER A 455 -13.14 -0.03 -3.21
CA SER A 455 -12.78 -0.97 -4.27
C SER A 455 -13.74 -2.13 -4.30
N LEU A 456 -14.05 -2.70 -3.14
CA LEU A 456 -15.01 -3.79 -3.01
C LEU A 456 -16.39 -3.34 -3.52
N ILE A 457 -16.92 -2.21 -3.03
CA ILE A 457 -18.20 -1.64 -3.49
C ILE A 457 -18.22 -1.48 -5.02
N THR A 458 -17.14 -0.93 -5.60
CA THR A 458 -17.03 -0.73 -7.05
C THR A 458 -17.07 -2.06 -7.81
N VAL A 459 -16.34 -3.08 -7.34
CA VAL A 459 -16.36 -4.42 -7.92
C VAL A 459 -17.75 -5.05 -7.80
N MET A 460 -18.45 -4.85 -6.67
CA MET A 460 -19.82 -5.33 -6.49
C MET A 460 -20.78 -4.71 -7.49
N ASP A 461 -20.72 -3.39 -7.66
CA ASP A 461 -21.58 -2.66 -8.59
C ASP A 461 -21.38 -3.17 -10.02
N LEU A 462 -20.15 -3.44 -10.44
CA LEU A 462 -19.86 -4.03 -11.76
C LEU A 462 -20.44 -5.44 -11.90
N LEU A 463 -20.26 -6.29 -10.89
CA LEU A 463 -20.80 -7.65 -10.88
C LEU A 463 -22.33 -7.68 -10.85
N GLU A 464 -22.98 -6.67 -10.28
CA GLU A 464 -24.45 -6.54 -10.26
C GLU A 464 -25.02 -5.99 -11.57
N GLN A 465 -24.29 -5.10 -12.25
CA GLN A 465 -24.69 -4.53 -13.56
C GLN A 465 -24.75 -5.58 -14.67
N ASP A 466 -23.98 -6.67 -14.54
CA ASP A 466 -24.03 -7.83 -15.44
C ASP A 466 -23.70 -7.49 -16.91
N GLN A 467 -22.86 -6.47 -17.14
CA GLN A 467 -22.50 -5.99 -18.49
C GLN A 467 -21.30 -6.76 -19.07
N GLU A 468 -20.37 -7.18 -18.22
CA GLU A 468 -19.17 -7.92 -18.59
C GLU A 468 -19.37 -9.44 -18.45
N GLN A 469 -18.85 -10.20 -19.43
CA GLN A 469 -18.70 -11.66 -19.25
C GLN A 469 -17.53 -12.00 -18.33
N LEU A 470 -16.47 -11.18 -18.29
CA LEU A 470 -15.32 -11.39 -17.43
C LEU A 470 -14.75 -10.06 -16.90
N ILE A 471 -14.56 -10.00 -15.59
CA ILE A 471 -13.82 -8.95 -14.90
C ILE A 471 -12.51 -9.56 -14.40
N VAL A 472 -11.38 -8.93 -14.74
CA VAL A 472 -10.04 -9.29 -14.25
C VAL A 472 -9.58 -8.19 -13.31
N LEU A 473 -9.33 -8.54 -12.06
CA LEU A 473 -8.98 -7.64 -10.98
C LEU A 473 -7.47 -7.73 -10.71
N ASP A 474 -6.76 -6.64 -10.98
CA ASP A 474 -5.39 -6.43 -10.50
C ASP A 474 -5.44 -5.83 -9.10
N THR A 475 -4.88 -6.53 -8.11
CA THR A 475 -4.97 -6.10 -6.72
C THR A 475 -3.69 -5.45 -6.22
N ALA A 476 -3.84 -4.70 -5.13
CA ALA A 476 -2.74 -4.28 -4.27
C ALA A 476 -1.92 -5.49 -3.74
N PRO A 477 -0.73 -5.27 -3.13
CA PRO A 477 0.07 -6.31 -2.51
C PRO A 477 -0.69 -7.17 -1.49
N THR A 478 -0.16 -8.36 -1.18
CA THR A 478 -0.80 -9.40 -0.33
C THR A 478 -1.55 -8.88 0.89
N GLY A 479 -0.99 -7.96 1.66
CA GLY A 479 -1.66 -7.39 2.85
C GLY A 479 -2.99 -6.69 2.52
N HIS A 480 -2.98 -5.72 1.61
CA HIS A 480 -4.19 -5.01 1.15
C HIS A 480 -5.20 -5.95 0.48
N LEU A 481 -4.72 -6.97 -0.24
CA LEU A 481 -5.59 -7.98 -0.82
C LEU A 481 -6.33 -8.79 0.24
N LEU A 482 -5.65 -9.27 1.28
CA LEU A 482 -6.31 -10.02 2.37
C LEU A 482 -7.36 -9.15 3.05
N ARG A 483 -7.03 -7.87 3.31
CA ARG A 483 -7.98 -6.89 3.83
C ARG A 483 -9.20 -6.76 2.92
N PHE A 484 -9.01 -6.61 1.61
CA PHE A 484 -10.10 -6.57 0.63
C PHE A 484 -11.00 -7.81 0.70
N LEU A 485 -10.44 -9.00 0.90
CA LEU A 485 -11.21 -10.24 1.03
C LEU A 485 -11.94 -10.34 2.39
N GLU A 486 -11.43 -9.71 3.44
CA GLU A 486 -12.05 -9.62 4.76
C GLU A 486 -13.13 -8.52 4.86
N MET A 487 -13.03 -7.48 4.01
CA MET A 487 -13.94 -6.33 3.99
C MET A 487 -15.43 -6.68 3.95
N PRO A 488 -15.92 -7.72 3.24
CA PRO A 488 -17.33 -8.05 3.28
C PRO A 488 -17.84 -8.38 4.70
N THR A 489 -17.03 -9.04 5.51
CA THR A 489 -17.37 -9.37 6.90
C THR A 489 -17.32 -8.09 7.75
N ALA A 490 -16.22 -7.34 7.67
CA ALA A 490 -16.03 -6.11 8.44
C ALA A 490 -17.12 -5.06 8.16
N LEU A 491 -17.46 -4.83 6.89
CA LEU A 491 -18.53 -3.92 6.48
C LEU A 491 -19.91 -4.45 6.92
N GLY A 492 -20.11 -5.77 6.91
CA GLY A 492 -21.31 -6.40 7.44
C GLY A 492 -21.53 -6.13 8.92
N ASP A 493 -20.47 -6.26 9.72
CA ASP A 493 -20.47 -6.02 11.17
C ASP A 493 -20.65 -4.53 11.51
N TRP A 494 -19.95 -3.65 10.78
CA TRP A 494 -20.12 -2.20 10.92
C TRP A 494 -21.56 -1.76 10.61
N LEU A 495 -22.14 -2.27 9.51
CA LEU A 495 -23.54 -1.99 9.17
C LEU A 495 -24.49 -2.51 10.27
N ALA A 496 -24.22 -3.70 10.84
CA ALA A 496 -25.01 -4.24 11.94
C ALA A 496 -24.94 -3.36 13.19
N TRP A 497 -23.77 -2.82 13.52
CA TRP A 497 -23.59 -1.85 14.61
C TRP A 497 -24.36 -0.55 14.36
N ILE A 498 -24.30 0.03 13.16
CA ILE A 498 -25.12 1.21 12.79
C ILE A 498 -26.61 0.91 12.99
N PHE A 499 -27.09 -0.26 12.56
CA PHE A 499 -28.48 -0.65 12.79
C PHE A 499 -28.82 -0.78 14.28
N LYS A 500 -27.91 -1.28 15.12
CA LYS A 500 -28.10 -1.37 16.58
C LYS A 500 -28.22 0.03 17.20
N LEU A 501 -27.33 0.95 16.86
CA LEU A 501 -27.40 2.34 17.31
C LEU A 501 -28.72 2.97 16.90
N TRP A 502 -29.10 2.83 15.63
CA TRP A 502 -30.37 3.37 15.14
C TRP A 502 -31.59 2.83 15.93
N ILE A 503 -31.63 1.53 16.25
CA ILE A 503 -32.70 0.95 17.07
C ILE A 503 -32.69 1.52 18.50
N LYS A 504 -31.51 1.80 19.07
CA LYS A 504 -31.38 2.36 20.42
C LYS A 504 -31.81 3.83 20.47
N TYR A 505 -31.56 4.60 19.41
CA TYR A 505 -31.84 6.05 19.32
C TYR A 505 -33.09 6.37 18.46
N GLN A 506 -34.12 5.53 18.54
CA GLN A 506 -35.37 5.59 17.75
C GLN A 506 -36.16 6.92 17.79
N ASP A 507 -35.82 7.83 18.70
CA ASP A 507 -36.44 9.16 18.79
C ASP A 507 -35.97 10.14 17.69
N VAL A 508 -34.99 9.76 16.85
CA VAL A 508 -34.61 10.53 15.64
C VAL A 508 -35.53 10.16 14.47
N VAL A 509 -36.75 10.69 14.50
CA VAL A 509 -37.82 10.45 13.53
C VAL A 509 -37.46 11.01 12.14
N GLY A 510 -37.57 10.20 11.06
CA GLY A 510 -37.80 10.72 9.70
C GLY A 510 -36.96 10.21 8.53
N ARG A 511 -35.93 9.38 8.72
CA ARG A 511 -34.97 9.03 7.64
C ARG A 511 -35.11 7.60 7.08
N THR A 512 -36.29 7.27 6.52
CA THR A 512 -36.55 5.94 5.94
C THR A 512 -35.72 5.62 4.71
N GLU A 513 -35.26 6.65 3.99
CA GLU A 513 -34.50 6.51 2.75
C GLU A 513 -33.07 6.01 3.02
N LEU A 514 -32.35 6.63 3.96
CA LEU A 514 -31.03 6.18 4.43
C LEU A 514 -31.04 4.71 4.85
N ILE A 515 -32.05 4.30 5.60
CA ILE A 515 -32.20 2.90 6.03
C ILE A 515 -32.40 1.97 4.82
N GLY A 516 -33.16 2.43 3.83
CA GLY A 516 -33.30 1.74 2.55
C GLY A 516 -31.95 1.53 1.88
N ARG A 517 -31.14 2.59 1.77
CA ARG A 517 -29.80 2.55 1.19
C ARG A 517 -28.84 1.65 1.98
N LEU A 518 -28.76 1.80 3.32
CA LEU A 518 -27.93 0.96 4.20
C LEU A 518 -28.32 -0.52 4.11
N ARG A 519 -29.62 -0.84 4.01
CA ARG A 519 -30.08 -2.22 3.79
C ARG A 519 -29.71 -2.74 2.41
N GLY A 520 -29.76 -1.88 1.39
CA GLY A 520 -29.29 -2.15 0.04
C GLY A 520 -27.81 -2.53 0.05
N LEU A 521 -26.98 -1.64 0.61
CA LEU A 521 -25.54 -1.85 0.76
C LEU A 521 -25.23 -3.16 1.50
N ARG A 522 -25.90 -3.43 2.63
CA ARG A 522 -25.73 -4.71 3.35
C ARG A 522 -26.02 -5.93 2.46
N LYS A 523 -27.07 -5.86 1.65
CA LYS A 523 -27.43 -6.95 0.73
C LYS A 523 -26.38 -7.14 -0.37
N GLN A 524 -25.88 -6.05 -0.94
CA GLN A 524 -24.79 -6.08 -1.93
C GLN A 524 -23.56 -6.76 -1.31
N VAL A 525 -23.18 -6.34 -0.10
CA VAL A 525 -22.03 -6.88 0.65
C VAL A 525 -22.13 -8.39 0.84
N MET A 526 -23.28 -8.88 1.32
CA MET A 526 -23.51 -10.31 1.53
C MET A 526 -23.54 -11.10 0.21
N ASN A 527 -24.03 -10.51 -0.88
CA ASN A 527 -24.06 -11.18 -2.19
C ASN A 527 -22.66 -11.32 -2.77
N ALA A 528 -21.83 -10.29 -2.64
CA ALA A 528 -20.46 -10.31 -3.12
C ALA A 528 -19.60 -11.31 -2.35
N GLN A 529 -19.75 -11.39 -1.02
CA GLN A 529 -19.08 -12.40 -0.21
C GLN A 529 -19.34 -13.81 -0.76
N LYS A 530 -20.61 -14.13 -1.10
CA LYS A 530 -20.98 -15.42 -1.70
C LYS A 530 -20.31 -15.64 -3.05
N ARG A 531 -20.27 -14.61 -3.91
CA ARG A 531 -19.67 -14.69 -5.25
C ARG A 531 -18.16 -14.85 -5.19
N LEU A 532 -17.47 -14.18 -4.27
CA LEU A 532 -16.03 -14.28 -4.07
C LEU A 532 -15.60 -15.71 -3.71
N THR A 533 -16.44 -16.42 -2.93
CA THR A 533 -16.21 -17.82 -2.53
C THR A 533 -16.77 -18.86 -3.48
N ASP A 534 -17.43 -18.46 -4.58
CA ASP A 534 -18.06 -19.41 -5.52
C ASP A 534 -17.06 -19.85 -6.61
N PRO A 535 -16.61 -21.12 -6.62
CA PRO A 535 -15.69 -21.65 -7.63
C PRO A 535 -16.29 -21.71 -9.05
N ALA A 536 -17.60 -21.57 -9.23
CA ALA A 536 -18.18 -21.44 -10.57
C ALA A 536 -18.06 -20.01 -11.12
N HIS A 537 -17.86 -19.01 -10.25
CA HIS A 537 -17.93 -17.61 -10.60
C HIS A 537 -16.58 -16.89 -10.50
N THR A 538 -15.82 -17.17 -9.44
CA THR A 538 -14.56 -16.51 -9.12
C THR A 538 -13.39 -17.47 -9.27
N GLU A 539 -12.26 -16.98 -9.76
CA GLU A 539 -10.97 -17.67 -9.74
C GLU A 539 -9.89 -16.74 -9.18
N PHE A 540 -9.18 -17.19 -8.16
CA PHE A 540 -8.00 -16.50 -7.66
C PHE A 540 -6.73 -17.08 -8.30
N ILE A 541 -5.82 -16.20 -8.72
CA ILE A 541 -4.54 -16.57 -9.31
C ILE A 541 -3.41 -15.94 -8.49
N GLY A 542 -2.58 -16.80 -7.88
CA GLY A 542 -1.38 -16.36 -7.18
C GLY A 542 -0.23 -16.11 -8.17
N VAL A 543 0.39 -14.94 -8.13
CA VAL A 543 1.59 -14.61 -8.93
C VAL A 543 2.81 -14.65 -8.03
N VAL A 544 3.80 -15.45 -8.39
CA VAL A 544 4.98 -15.74 -7.55
C VAL A 544 6.25 -15.75 -8.40
N GLN A 545 7.38 -15.40 -7.78
CA GLN A 545 8.73 -15.58 -8.33
C GLN A 545 9.49 -16.57 -7.44
N ASN A 546 10.42 -17.33 -7.99
CA ASN A 546 11.22 -18.30 -7.23
C ASN A 546 12.29 -17.63 -6.35
N GLN A 547 11.85 -16.97 -5.30
CA GLN A 547 12.66 -16.40 -4.24
C GLN A 547 12.09 -16.87 -2.90
N SER A 548 12.91 -17.42 -2.01
CA SER A 548 12.47 -18.11 -0.80
C SER A 548 11.45 -17.30 0.02
N ALA A 549 11.68 -16.00 0.23
CA ALA A 549 10.76 -15.13 0.96
C ALA A 549 9.44 -14.88 0.22
N ILE A 550 9.47 -14.74 -1.12
CA ILE A 550 8.27 -14.56 -1.95
C ILE A 550 7.44 -15.85 -1.97
N VAL A 551 8.10 -17.00 -2.08
CA VAL A 551 7.44 -18.32 -2.06
C VAL A 551 6.80 -18.56 -0.70
N ALA A 552 7.50 -18.31 0.40
CA ALA A 552 6.94 -18.46 1.75
C ALA A 552 5.71 -17.58 1.97
N GLU A 553 5.74 -16.33 1.51
CA GLU A 553 4.60 -15.41 1.55
C GLU A 553 3.43 -15.91 0.70
N ALA A 554 3.69 -16.38 -0.52
CA ALA A 554 2.68 -16.92 -1.41
C ALA A 554 2.05 -18.21 -0.86
N THR A 555 2.82 -19.07 -0.18
CA THR A 555 2.30 -20.24 0.53
C THR A 555 1.38 -19.82 1.69
N ARG A 556 1.79 -18.84 2.52
CA ARG A 556 0.90 -18.29 3.57
C ARG A 556 -0.40 -17.74 3.00
N LEU A 557 -0.33 -16.95 1.93
CA LEU A 557 -1.50 -16.42 1.24
C LEU A 557 -2.42 -17.55 0.75
N THR A 558 -1.84 -18.60 0.17
CA THR A 558 -2.59 -19.77 -0.30
C THR A 558 -3.31 -20.48 0.84
N ASP A 559 -2.65 -20.62 2.00
CA ASP A 559 -3.26 -21.21 3.19
C ASP A 559 -4.43 -20.35 3.71
N THR A 560 -4.26 -19.02 3.79
CA THR A 560 -5.32 -18.09 4.19
C THR A 560 -6.50 -18.10 3.22
N LEU A 561 -6.25 -18.14 1.91
CA LEU A 561 -7.33 -18.24 0.89
C LEU A 561 -8.13 -19.54 1.05
N ALA A 562 -7.46 -20.64 1.38
CA ALA A 562 -8.12 -21.90 1.66
C ALA A 562 -9.00 -21.83 2.92
N GLU A 563 -8.53 -21.17 3.99
CA GLU A 563 -9.33 -20.90 5.20
C GLU A 563 -10.57 -20.04 4.89
N MET A 564 -10.43 -19.04 4.01
CA MET A 564 -11.52 -18.18 3.56
C MET A 564 -12.43 -18.83 2.51
N SER A 565 -12.13 -20.07 2.09
CA SER A 565 -12.84 -20.76 1.00
C SER A 565 -12.86 -20.00 -0.33
N VAL A 566 -11.81 -19.22 -0.62
CA VAL A 566 -11.62 -18.54 -1.90
C VAL A 566 -11.00 -19.53 -2.89
N PRO A 567 -11.60 -19.72 -4.09
CA PRO A 567 -11.13 -20.71 -5.05
C PRO A 567 -9.80 -20.30 -5.70
N GLN A 568 -8.80 -21.17 -5.60
CA GLN A 568 -7.50 -20.99 -6.22
C GLN A 568 -7.04 -22.31 -6.84
N HIS A 569 -6.98 -22.37 -8.16
CA HIS A 569 -6.51 -23.55 -8.91
C HIS A 569 -5.14 -23.29 -9.56
N TYR A 570 -4.81 -22.03 -9.86
CA TYR A 570 -3.64 -21.67 -10.63
C TYR A 570 -2.64 -20.81 -9.84
N ILE A 571 -1.36 -21.11 -10.04
CA ILE A 571 -0.24 -20.25 -9.64
C ILE A 571 0.54 -19.88 -10.91
N VAL A 572 0.69 -18.59 -11.16
CA VAL A 572 1.59 -18.08 -12.20
C VAL A 572 2.97 -17.89 -11.61
N HIS A 573 3.90 -18.77 -11.98
CA HIS A 573 5.31 -18.58 -11.75
C HIS A 573 5.86 -17.60 -12.78
N ASN A 574 5.88 -16.32 -12.41
CA ASN A 574 6.41 -15.24 -13.25
C ASN A 574 7.94 -15.19 -13.17
N ARG A 575 8.57 -14.68 -14.23
CA ARG A 575 10.04 -14.62 -14.37
C ARG A 575 10.71 -16.00 -14.26
N TYR A 576 10.05 -17.02 -14.83
CA TYR A 576 10.56 -18.38 -14.79
C TYR A 576 11.84 -18.54 -15.62
N THR A 577 12.87 -19.10 -15.00
CA THR A 577 14.10 -19.55 -15.66
C THR A 577 14.18 -21.08 -15.65
N MET A 578 14.64 -21.67 -16.75
CA MET A 578 14.75 -23.13 -16.88
C MET A 578 15.61 -23.74 -15.76
N GLY A 579 15.07 -24.72 -15.04
CA GLY A 579 15.75 -25.39 -13.93
C GLY A 579 15.64 -24.67 -12.58
N GLN A 580 14.96 -23.52 -12.53
CA GLN A 580 14.60 -22.83 -11.29
C GLN A 580 13.11 -23.00 -10.99
N ASP A 581 12.62 -24.23 -10.91
CA ASP A 581 11.23 -24.50 -10.53
C ASP A 581 10.94 -24.08 -9.08
N LEU A 582 9.67 -23.73 -8.81
CA LEU A 582 9.19 -23.55 -7.44
C LEU A 582 9.36 -24.86 -6.65
N PRO A 583 9.59 -24.82 -5.34
CA PRO A 583 9.69 -26.01 -4.52
C PRO A 583 8.43 -26.90 -4.68
N GLU A 584 8.60 -28.20 -4.95
CA GLU A 584 7.48 -29.12 -5.21
C GLU A 584 6.44 -29.13 -4.08
N ALA A 585 6.90 -28.94 -2.84
CA ALA A 585 6.03 -28.93 -1.66
C ALA A 585 5.27 -27.61 -1.45
N ALA A 586 5.61 -26.53 -2.17
CA ALA A 586 5.05 -25.19 -1.90
C ALA A 586 3.57 -25.07 -2.32
N PHE A 587 3.18 -25.71 -3.43
CA PHE A 587 1.84 -25.57 -4.01
C PHE A 587 1.31 -26.92 -4.55
N PRO A 588 1.13 -27.94 -3.69
CA PRO A 588 0.92 -29.33 -4.12
C PRO A 588 -0.43 -29.61 -4.81
N ARG A 589 -1.39 -28.68 -4.74
CA ARG A 589 -2.75 -28.82 -5.29
C ARG A 589 -3.05 -27.86 -6.44
N HIS A 590 -2.04 -27.11 -6.91
CA HIS A 590 -2.23 -26.05 -7.89
C HIS A 590 -1.51 -26.37 -9.19
N ASP A 591 -2.11 -25.94 -10.29
CA ASP A 591 -1.47 -25.96 -11.60
C ASP A 591 -0.51 -24.77 -11.71
N ILE A 592 0.78 -25.09 -11.87
CA ILE A 592 1.84 -24.08 -12.02
C ILE A 592 1.98 -23.69 -13.48
N VAL A 593 1.49 -22.49 -13.83
CA VAL A 593 1.69 -21.87 -15.14
C VAL A 593 2.99 -21.09 -15.12
N ARG A 594 3.93 -21.47 -16.00
CA ARG A 594 5.26 -20.85 -16.06
C ARG A 594 5.25 -19.73 -17.09
N LEU A 595 5.44 -18.49 -16.63
CA LEU A 595 5.65 -17.34 -17.48
C LEU A 595 7.15 -16.98 -17.46
N PRO A 596 7.90 -17.23 -18.54
CA PRO A 596 9.32 -16.90 -18.61
C PRO A 596 9.56 -15.39 -18.50
N ASP A 597 10.81 -15.00 -18.26
CA ASP A 597 11.21 -13.59 -18.34
C ASP A 597 10.82 -12.98 -19.68
N LEU A 598 10.08 -11.88 -19.59
CA LEU A 598 9.70 -11.09 -20.76
C LEU A 598 10.89 -10.23 -21.14
N PRO A 599 11.22 -10.11 -22.43
CA PRO A 599 12.31 -9.25 -22.84
C PRO A 599 12.05 -7.79 -22.46
N ASP A 600 13.13 -7.06 -22.17
CA ASP A 600 13.10 -5.61 -21.97
C ASP A 600 12.42 -4.93 -23.17
N SER A 601 11.49 -4.03 -22.88
CA SER A 601 10.77 -3.25 -23.89
C SER A 601 10.72 -1.78 -23.47
N ILE A 602 10.75 -0.89 -24.46
CA ILE A 602 10.44 0.53 -24.26
C ILE A 602 8.94 0.69 -23.94
N HIS A 603 8.10 -0.13 -24.60
CA HIS A 603 6.64 -0.10 -24.48
C HIS A 603 6.12 -1.25 -23.61
N PRO A 604 5.54 -0.98 -22.43
CA PRO A 604 4.93 -1.99 -21.56
C PRO A 604 3.81 -2.80 -22.24
N LEU A 605 3.02 -2.19 -23.12
CA LEU A 605 1.91 -2.87 -23.80
C LEU A 605 2.41 -4.08 -24.62
N VAL A 606 3.58 -3.96 -25.24
CA VAL A 606 4.22 -5.06 -25.98
C VAL A 606 4.53 -6.25 -25.07
N GLN A 607 4.90 -5.99 -23.80
CA GLN A 607 5.10 -7.04 -22.80
C GLN A 607 3.78 -7.71 -22.41
N VAL A 608 2.70 -6.93 -22.25
CA VAL A 608 1.34 -7.44 -21.98
C VAL A 608 0.86 -8.36 -23.11
N GLU A 609 0.97 -7.91 -24.37
CA GLU A 609 0.56 -8.71 -25.53
C GLU A 609 1.35 -10.01 -25.67
N GLY A 610 2.65 -9.95 -25.42
CA GLY A 610 3.53 -11.11 -25.47
C GLY A 610 3.25 -12.09 -24.33
N ALA A 611 3.06 -11.59 -23.11
CA ALA A 611 2.65 -12.40 -21.97
C ALA A 611 1.30 -13.10 -22.22
N ALA A 612 0.33 -12.41 -22.83
CA ALA A 612 -0.96 -13.00 -23.20
C ALA A 612 -0.82 -14.18 -24.17
N LYS A 613 0.12 -14.10 -25.13
CA LYS A 613 0.44 -15.21 -26.04
C LYS A 613 1.03 -16.39 -25.29
N LEU A 614 1.95 -16.13 -24.35
CA LEU A 614 2.63 -17.19 -23.57
C LEU A 614 1.68 -17.89 -22.59
N LEU A 615 0.87 -17.13 -21.85
CA LEU A 615 -0.01 -17.64 -20.80
C LEU A 615 -1.10 -18.57 -21.33
N PHE A 616 -1.60 -18.32 -22.54
CA PHE A 616 -2.70 -19.10 -23.09
C PHE A 616 -2.33 -19.89 -24.36
N ALA A 617 -1.03 -20.04 -24.64
CA ALA A 617 -0.60 -20.90 -25.73
C ALA A 617 -0.97 -22.35 -25.40
N LYS A 618 -1.58 -23.04 -26.36
CA LYS A 618 -1.69 -24.49 -26.29
C LYS A 618 -0.30 -25.08 -26.52
N SER A 619 0.13 -25.99 -25.64
CA SER A 619 1.39 -26.72 -25.82
C SER A 619 1.46 -27.26 -27.25
N PRO A 620 2.58 -27.10 -27.99
CA PRO A 620 2.74 -27.83 -29.23
C PRO A 620 2.61 -29.30 -28.87
N ALA A 621 1.59 -29.97 -29.43
CA ALA A 621 1.36 -31.38 -29.19
C ALA A 621 2.70 -32.09 -29.41
N LEU A 622 3.24 -32.69 -28.34
CA LEU A 622 4.33 -33.64 -28.45
C LEU A 622 3.79 -34.74 -29.37
N THR A 623 4.14 -34.64 -30.66
CA THR A 623 3.99 -35.73 -31.62
C THR A 623 4.73 -36.91 -31.01
N ARG A 624 3.96 -37.84 -30.42
CA ARG A 624 4.45 -39.13 -29.96
C ARG A 624 4.94 -39.96 -31.14
#